data_AF-A0A2D7HZC8-F1
#
_entry.id   AF-A0A2D7HZC8-F1
#
_cell.length_a   1.000
_cell.length_b   1.000
_cell.length_c   1.000
_cell.angle_alpha   90.00
_cell.angle_beta   90.00
_cell.angle_gamma   90.00
#
_symmetry.space_group_name_H-M   'P 1'
#
loop_
_entity.id
_entity.type
_entity.pdbx_description
1 polymer ?
#
loop_
_entity_poly.entity_id
_entity_poly.type
_entity_poly.pdbx_seq_one_letter_code
_entity_poly.pdbx_strand_id
1 'polypeptide(L)'
;MFSHVMVGVSDLEKSKKFYDAVFETLGLGPGVDNKGRYFYVGPAGVFAITVPINGAPATHGNGSTIGFRVESSEQGDAWHAAGLTHGGKADEDPPGLRESGMYLAYLRDPDGNKLCALCPPQ
;
A
#
# COMPACT_ATOMS: atom_id res chain seq x y z
N MET A 1 -1.53 -3.24 16.54
CA MET A 1 -2.26 -4.53 16.66
C MET A 1 -1.70 -5.59 15.71
N PHE A 2 -1.31 -5.28 14.47
CA PHE A 2 -0.69 -6.25 13.56
C PHE A 2 0.83 -6.31 13.70
N SER A 3 1.41 -7.51 13.71
CA SER A 3 2.87 -7.68 13.65
C SER A 3 3.38 -7.48 12.23
N HIS A 4 2.69 -8.06 11.25
CA HIS A 4 2.99 -7.92 9.84
C HIS A 4 1.77 -8.16 8.96
N VAL A 5 1.83 -7.65 7.74
CA VAL A 5 0.87 -7.91 6.65
C VAL A 5 1.67 -8.26 5.40
N MET A 6 1.23 -9.29 4.67
CA MET A 6 1.83 -9.68 3.40
C MET A 6 0.78 -9.69 2.30
N VAL A 7 1.17 -9.23 1.11
CA VAL A 7 0.34 -9.39 -0.10
C VAL A 7 1.12 -10.16 -1.17
N GLY A 8 0.38 -10.94 -1.96
CA GLY A 8 0.92 -11.65 -3.11
C GLY A 8 1.11 -10.69 -4.28
N VAL A 9 2.23 -10.80 -4.98
CA VAL A 9 2.53 -10.06 -6.21
C VAL A 9 3.00 -10.98 -7.32
N SER A 10 2.66 -10.67 -8.57
CA SER A 10 3.09 -11.46 -9.75
C SER A 10 4.50 -11.09 -10.22
N ASP A 11 4.94 -9.86 -9.98
CA ASP A 11 6.26 -9.34 -10.34
C ASP A 11 6.83 -8.52 -9.16
N LEU A 12 7.85 -9.08 -8.50
CA LEU A 12 8.46 -8.47 -7.32
C LEU A 12 9.09 -7.11 -7.64
N GLU A 13 9.74 -6.94 -8.78
CA GLU A 13 10.47 -5.72 -9.10
C GLU A 13 9.52 -4.60 -9.51
N LYS A 14 8.48 -4.94 -10.28
CA LYS A 14 7.41 -3.99 -10.61
C LYS A 14 6.69 -3.54 -9.35
N SER A 15 6.32 -4.48 -8.48
CA SER A 15 5.61 -4.15 -7.24
C SER A 15 6.54 -3.45 -6.24
N LYS A 16 7.84 -3.76 -6.20
CA LYS A 16 8.82 -3.02 -5.40
C LYS A 16 8.87 -1.56 -5.79
N LYS A 17 8.97 -1.23 -7.08
CA LYS A 17 8.98 0.17 -7.55
C LYS A 17 7.72 0.94 -7.12
N PHE A 18 6.56 0.29 -7.20
CA PHE A 18 5.30 0.85 -6.72
C PHE A 18 5.33 1.09 -5.21
N TYR A 19 5.66 0.06 -4.43
CA TYR A 19 5.63 0.15 -2.98
C TYR A 19 6.73 1.06 -2.41
N ASP A 20 7.94 1.08 -3.00
CA ASP A 20 9.00 2.04 -2.64
C ASP A 20 8.48 3.48 -2.76
N ALA A 21 7.89 3.85 -3.90
CA ALA A 21 7.38 5.20 -4.12
C ALA A 21 6.25 5.57 -3.16
N VAL A 22 5.37 4.61 -2.87
CA VAL A 22 4.22 4.80 -1.97
C VAL A 22 4.67 4.88 -0.50
N PHE A 23 5.65 4.07 -0.08
CA PHE A 23 6.17 4.10 1.28
C PHE A 23 7.12 5.26 1.53
N GLU A 24 7.81 5.77 0.51
CA GLU A 24 8.66 6.96 0.62
C GLU A 24 7.86 8.18 1.11
N THR A 25 6.60 8.34 0.69
CA THR A 25 5.72 9.41 1.18
C THR A 25 5.35 9.27 2.65
N LEU A 26 5.47 8.06 3.19
CA LEU A 26 5.26 7.73 4.60
C LEU A 26 6.56 7.78 5.42
N GLY A 27 7.68 8.16 4.80
CA GLY A 27 9.01 8.10 5.43
C GLY A 27 9.50 6.67 5.66
N LEU A 28 8.97 5.70 4.90
CA LEU A 28 9.31 4.28 4.98
C LEU A 28 10.03 3.83 3.70
N GLY A 29 10.90 2.83 3.84
CA GLY A 29 11.60 2.22 2.71
C GLY A 29 13.02 2.77 2.45
N PRO A 30 13.68 2.31 1.37
CA PRO A 30 13.17 1.37 0.36
C PRO A 30 12.98 -0.06 0.93
N GLY A 31 12.21 -0.88 0.22
CA GLY A 31 12.00 -2.29 0.57
C GLY A 31 13.30 -3.07 0.58
N VAL A 32 13.52 -3.86 1.64
CA VAL A 32 14.71 -4.71 1.82
C VAL A 32 14.41 -6.12 1.35
N ASP A 33 15.25 -6.66 0.45
CA ASP A 33 15.12 -8.06 0.02
C ASP A 33 15.48 -9.02 1.16
N ASN A 34 14.66 -10.05 1.32
CA ASN A 34 15.00 -11.22 2.11
C ASN A 34 14.35 -12.47 1.49
N LYS A 35 15.16 -13.22 0.74
CA LYS A 35 14.77 -14.48 0.09
C LYS A 35 13.66 -14.32 -0.95
N GLY A 36 13.77 -13.31 -1.81
CA GLY A 36 12.79 -13.07 -2.88
C GLY A 36 11.49 -12.48 -2.35
N ARG A 37 11.60 -11.58 -1.38
CA ARG A 37 10.49 -10.85 -0.74
C ARG A 37 11.02 -9.50 -0.33
N TYR A 38 10.24 -8.46 -0.55
CA TYR A 38 10.60 -7.12 -0.07
C TYR A 38 9.83 -6.78 1.18
N PHE A 39 10.55 -6.31 2.19
CA PHE A 39 10.00 -5.92 3.49
C PHE A 39 10.12 -4.40 3.70
N TYR A 40 9.04 -3.80 4.17
CA TYR A 40 8.92 -2.40 4.57
C TYR A 40 8.67 -2.38 6.07
N VAL A 41 9.71 -2.06 6.84
CA VAL A 41 9.69 -2.11 8.30
C VAL A 41 9.43 -0.71 8.84
N GLY A 42 8.28 -0.54 9.48
CA GLY A 42 7.95 0.68 10.22
C GLY A 42 7.92 0.45 11.73
N PRO A 43 7.86 1.51 12.53
CA PRO A 43 7.81 1.41 13.99
C PRO A 43 6.56 0.69 14.52
N ALA A 44 5.47 0.68 13.73
CA ALA A 44 4.19 0.12 14.13
C ALA A 44 3.90 -1.29 13.56
N GLY A 45 4.77 -1.82 12.71
CA GLY A 45 4.58 -3.12 12.06
C GLY A 45 5.36 -3.26 10.76
N VAL A 46 5.24 -4.43 10.12
CA VAL A 46 5.94 -4.76 8.87
C VAL A 46 4.94 -5.00 7.74
N PHE A 47 5.19 -4.39 6.58
CA PHE A 47 4.49 -4.76 5.35
C PHE A 47 5.46 -5.50 4.43
N ALA A 48 4.99 -6.51 3.69
CA ALA A 48 5.83 -7.22 2.74
C ALA A 48 5.09 -7.64 1.48
N ILE A 49 5.84 -7.71 0.39
CA ILE A 49 5.40 -8.31 -0.87
C ILE A 49 6.14 -9.62 -1.11
N THR A 50 5.42 -10.62 -1.62
CA THR A 50 5.97 -11.95 -1.89
C THR A 50 5.36 -12.55 -3.14
N VAL A 51 6.13 -13.37 -3.86
CA VAL A 51 5.54 -14.35 -4.77
C VAL A 51 4.79 -15.39 -3.93
N PRO A 52 3.58 -15.83 -4.32
CA PRO A 52 2.83 -16.83 -3.56
C PRO A 52 3.61 -18.13 -3.38
N ILE A 53 3.69 -18.61 -2.13
CA ILE A 53 4.51 -19.78 -1.76
C ILE A 53 4.01 -21.10 -2.36
N ASN A 54 2.74 -21.16 -2.77
CA ASN A 54 2.14 -22.33 -3.40
C ASN A 54 2.41 -22.39 -4.92
N GLY A 55 3.09 -21.39 -5.49
CA GLY A 55 3.38 -21.29 -6.92
C GLY A 55 2.17 -20.93 -7.80
N ALA A 56 0.99 -20.70 -7.23
CA ALA A 56 -0.15 -20.20 -7.97
C ALA A 56 -0.01 -18.69 -8.26
N PRO A 57 -0.70 -18.16 -9.28
CA PRO A 57 -0.72 -16.72 -9.54
C PRO A 57 -1.17 -15.92 -8.31
N ALA A 58 -0.57 -14.75 -8.11
CA ALA A 58 -1.03 -13.80 -7.10
C ALA A 58 -2.47 -13.34 -7.44
N THR A 59 -3.31 -13.24 -6.41
CA THR A 59 -4.67 -12.73 -6.51
C THR A 59 -4.94 -11.78 -5.36
N HIS A 60 -5.84 -10.82 -5.61
CA HIS A 60 -6.35 -9.94 -4.57
C HIS A 60 -7.59 -10.55 -3.92
N GLY A 61 -7.77 -10.33 -2.62
CA GLY A 61 -8.97 -10.74 -1.90
C GLY A 61 -10.12 -9.77 -2.14
N ASN A 62 -11.28 -10.27 -2.59
CA ASN A 62 -12.49 -9.45 -2.65
C ASN A 62 -12.93 -9.05 -1.23
N GLY A 63 -13.13 -7.76 -0.99
CA GLY A 63 -13.41 -7.21 0.34
C GLY A 63 -12.17 -6.98 1.22
N SER A 64 -10.98 -7.42 0.81
CA SER A 64 -9.74 -7.12 1.53
C SER A 64 -9.27 -5.70 1.24
N THR A 65 -8.88 -4.95 2.27
CA THR A 65 -8.28 -3.62 2.16
C THR A 65 -7.17 -3.49 3.20
N ILE A 66 -5.99 -3.02 2.78
CA ILE A 66 -4.88 -2.72 3.68
C ILE A 66 -4.80 -1.20 3.86
N GLY A 67 -5.10 -0.73 5.07
CA GLY A 67 -5.04 0.69 5.43
C GLY A 67 -3.69 1.08 6.03
N PHE A 68 -3.08 2.13 5.50
CA PHE A 68 -1.89 2.80 6.02
C PHE A 68 -2.31 4.12 6.64
N ARG A 69 -1.85 4.36 7.87
CA ARG A 69 -2.10 5.63 8.55
C ARG A 69 -1.21 6.70 7.93
N VAL A 70 -1.81 7.84 7.60
CA VAL A 70 -1.12 9.08 7.26
C VAL A 70 -1.34 10.12 8.35
N GLU A 71 -0.47 11.11 8.41
CA GLU A 71 -0.47 12.18 9.41
C GLU A 71 -1.30 13.39 8.96
N SER A 72 -1.60 13.50 7.67
CA SER A 72 -2.32 14.62 7.07
C SER A 72 -3.00 14.26 5.76
N SER A 73 -3.96 15.08 5.33
CA SER A 73 -4.60 14.96 4.01
C SER A 73 -3.58 15.12 2.88
N GLU A 74 -2.62 16.02 3.05
CA GLU A 74 -1.55 16.30 2.10
C GLU A 74 -0.63 15.08 1.92
N GLN A 75 -0.30 14.38 3.01
CA GLN A 75 0.45 13.13 2.92
C GLN A 75 -0.37 12.04 2.21
N GLY A 76 -1.68 12.00 2.45
CA GLY A 76 -2.61 11.13 1.73
C GLY A 76 -2.66 11.41 0.23
N ASP A 77 -2.71 12.69 -0.17
CA ASP A 77 -2.70 13.10 -1.58
C ASP A 77 -1.37 12.71 -2.24
N ALA A 78 -0.24 12.95 -1.57
CA ALA A 78 1.08 12.59 -2.05
C ALA A 78 1.22 11.07 -2.21
N TRP A 79 0.75 10.29 -1.23
CA TRP A 79 0.71 8.83 -1.27
C TRP A 79 -0.10 8.33 -2.47
N HIS A 80 -1.27 8.91 -2.72
CA HIS A 80 -2.12 8.54 -3.85
C HIS A 80 -1.47 8.88 -5.20
N ALA A 81 -0.92 10.10 -5.33
CA ALA A 81 -0.24 10.53 -6.55
C ALA A 81 1.01 9.69 -6.87
N ALA A 82 1.80 9.33 -5.86
CA ALA A 82 2.98 8.48 -6.01
C ALA A 82 2.58 7.10 -6.54
N GLY A 83 1.54 6.49 -5.97
CA GLY A 83 1.06 5.18 -6.42
C GLY A 83 0.50 5.20 -7.85
N LEU A 84 -0.27 6.22 -8.24
CA LEU A 84 -0.73 6.38 -9.61
C LEU A 84 0.42 6.49 -10.62
N THR A 85 1.47 7.24 -10.26
CA THR A 85 2.64 7.45 -11.12
C THR A 85 3.46 6.17 -11.31
N HIS A 86 3.47 5.29 -10.30
CA HIS A 86 4.31 4.09 -10.27
C HIS A 86 3.55 2.79 -10.54
N GLY A 87 2.44 2.87 -11.30
CA GLY A 87 1.75 1.71 -11.85
C GLY A 87 0.58 1.17 -11.04
N GLY A 88 0.20 1.88 -9.97
CA GLY A 88 -1.09 1.68 -9.31
C GLY A 88 -2.24 2.28 -10.12
N LYS A 89 -3.46 2.00 -9.69
CA LYS A 89 -4.69 2.54 -10.27
C LYS A 89 -5.55 3.17 -9.19
N ALA A 90 -6.29 4.22 -9.53
CA ALA A 90 -7.33 4.76 -8.67
C ALA A 90 -8.41 3.70 -8.41
N ASP A 91 -9.00 3.73 -7.22
CA ASP A 91 -10.10 2.87 -6.79
C ASP A 91 -11.11 3.73 -6.03
N GLU A 92 -12.40 3.39 -6.14
CA GLU A 92 -13.51 4.14 -5.54
C GLU A 92 -13.52 5.65 -5.89
N ASP A 93 -13.91 6.48 -4.91
CA ASP A 93 -13.98 7.93 -5.00
C ASP A 93 -12.59 8.55 -4.87
N PRO A 94 -12.38 9.74 -5.48
CA PRO A 94 -11.14 10.49 -5.34
C PRO A 94 -10.73 10.71 -3.88
N PRO A 95 -9.41 10.91 -3.64
CA PRO A 95 -8.90 11.27 -2.32
C PRO A 95 -9.65 12.45 -1.72
N GLY A 96 -9.99 12.37 -0.43
CA GLY A 96 -10.66 13.47 0.24
C GLY A 96 -11.31 13.12 1.58
N LEU A 97 -11.81 14.17 2.22
CA LEU A 97 -12.55 14.07 3.48
C LEU A 97 -13.90 13.41 3.24
N ARG A 98 -14.26 12.45 4.09
CA ARG A 98 -15.58 11.80 4.10
C ARG A 98 -16.47 12.43 5.15
N GLU A 99 -17.78 12.16 5.09
CA GLU A 99 -18.76 12.65 6.08
C GLU A 99 -18.41 12.23 7.52
N SER A 100 -17.66 11.14 7.67
CA SER A 100 -17.13 10.67 8.96
C SER A 100 -16.03 11.55 9.57
N GLY A 101 -15.54 12.57 8.85
CA GLY A 101 -14.39 13.39 9.23
C GLY A 101 -13.03 12.72 8.99
N MET A 102 -13.01 11.49 8.45
CA MET A 102 -11.78 10.84 8.01
C MET A 102 -11.40 11.28 6.61
N TYR A 103 -10.12 11.54 6.37
CA TYR A 103 -9.58 11.63 5.02
C TYR A 103 -9.20 10.23 4.55
N LEU A 104 -9.62 9.87 3.32
CA LEU A 104 -9.32 8.59 2.70
C LEU A 104 -8.81 8.79 1.27
N ALA A 105 -7.82 7.99 0.88
CA ALA A 105 -7.37 7.86 -0.49
C ALA A 105 -7.15 6.37 -0.82
N TYR A 106 -7.75 5.88 -1.91
CA TYR A 106 -7.70 4.47 -2.27
C TYR A 106 -6.88 4.22 -3.54
N LEU A 107 -6.15 3.12 -3.54
CA LEU A 107 -5.41 2.64 -4.70
C LEU A 107 -5.54 1.13 -4.84
N ARG A 108 -5.38 0.68 -6.09
CA ARG A 108 -5.02 -0.71 -6.42
C ARG A 108 -3.53 -0.74 -6.72
N ASP A 109 -2.81 -1.68 -6.12
CA ASP A 109 -1.45 -1.97 -6.53
C ASP A 109 -1.41 -2.62 -7.95
N PRO A 110 -0.23 -2.90 -8.52
CA PRO A 110 -0.10 -3.52 -9.83
C PRO A 110 -0.80 -4.88 -10.00
N ASP A 111 -1.09 -5.59 -8.90
CA ASP A 111 -1.73 -6.89 -8.84
C ASP A 111 -3.22 -6.82 -8.41
N GLY A 112 -3.73 -5.61 -8.17
CA GLY A 112 -5.12 -5.36 -7.81
C GLY A 112 -5.42 -5.43 -6.30
N ASN A 113 -4.42 -5.59 -5.45
CA ASN A 113 -4.58 -5.49 -4.00
C ASN A 113 -5.07 -4.08 -3.65
N LYS A 114 -6.17 -4.01 -2.90
CA LYS A 114 -6.76 -2.73 -2.51
C LYS A 114 -6.04 -2.17 -1.28
N LEU A 115 -5.55 -0.95 -1.42
CA LEU A 115 -4.80 -0.20 -0.44
C LEU A 115 -5.53 1.10 -0.11
N CYS A 116 -5.34 1.61 1.09
CA CYS A 116 -5.94 2.85 1.56
C CYS A 116 -4.93 3.66 2.36
N ALA A 117 -4.82 4.96 2.10
CA ALA A 117 -4.25 5.93 3.03
C ALA A 117 -5.39 6.55 3.84
N LEU A 118 -5.25 6.54 5.17
CA LEU A 118 -6.26 7.01 6.12
C LEU A 118 -5.66 8.02 7.09
N CYS A 119 -6.24 9.22 7.13
CA CYS A 119 -6.05 10.17 8.22
C CYS A 119 -7.30 10.15 9.12
N PRO A 120 -7.17 9.85 10.42
CA PRO A 120 -8.30 9.93 11.33
C PRO A 120 -8.81 11.38 11.47
N PRO A 121 -10.02 11.60 11.98
CA PRO A 121 -10.50 12.93 12.30
C PRO A 121 -9.55 13.59 13.31
N GLN A 122 -9.32 14.89 13.14
CA GLN A 122 -8.55 15.70 14.10
C GLN A 122 -9.34 15.90 15.40
#